data_AF-A0A7L3W9Y3-F1
#
_entry.id   AF-A0A7L3W9Y3-F1
#
_cell.length_a   1.000
_cell.length_b   1.000
_cell.length_c   1.000
_cell.angle_alpha   90.00
_cell.angle_beta   90.00
_cell.angle_gamma   90.00
#
_symmetry.space_group_name_H-M   'P 1'
#
loop_
_entity.id
_entity.type
_entity.pdbx_description
1 polymer ?
#
loop_
_entity_poly.entity_id
_entity_poly.type
_entity_poly.pdbx_seq_one_letter_code
_entity_poly.pdbx_strand_id
1 'polypeptide(L)'
;ADAIPIKHAKASRDIASEYKYKETHEKEKGHYIGCRTAKEDPKLSWAARAMLLQNDRLYRKAYHESKAQIHIPVDAMSVQAAKECQTLVSDVDYRQHLHQWTCLPDQNDVIHARKAYDLQSDNVYKSDLEWLRGIGWLTEGSVDVVKAKKAQELLNERLYRTRPEELKFTSITDAPDVVQAKINALQISDV
;
A
#
# COMPACT_ATOMS: atom_id res chain seq x y z
N ALA A 1 -76.46 -6.34 14.72
CA ALA A 1 -76.80 -5.38 13.65
C ALA A 1 -76.17 -4.04 14.00
N ASP A 2 -75.44 -3.41 13.07
CA ASP A 2 -74.75 -2.14 13.33
C ASP A 2 -75.73 -1.02 13.71
N ALA A 3 -75.31 -0.16 14.63
CA ALA A 3 -76.10 1.01 15.04
C ALA A 3 -76.32 1.98 13.86
N ILE A 4 -77.49 2.60 13.82
CA ILE A 4 -77.91 3.56 12.79
C ILE A 4 -76.83 4.61 12.44
N PRO A 5 -76.17 5.28 13.41
CA PRO A 5 -75.11 6.24 13.08
C PRO A 5 -73.87 5.62 12.43
N ILE A 6 -73.52 4.37 12.78
CA ILE A 6 -72.37 3.66 12.21
C ILE A 6 -72.67 3.26 10.76
N LYS A 7 -73.89 2.83 10.46
CA LYS A 7 -74.33 2.54 9.09
C LYS A 7 -74.26 3.78 8.20
N HIS A 8 -74.70 4.94 8.71
CA HIS A 8 -74.61 6.20 7.98
C HIS A 8 -73.16 6.62 7.73
N ALA A 9 -72.29 6.52 8.74
CA ALA A 9 -70.87 6.86 8.60
C ALA A 9 -70.15 5.95 7.58
N LYS A 10 -70.45 4.64 7.57
CA LYS A 10 -69.93 3.70 6.55
C LYS A 10 -70.41 4.08 5.15
N ALA A 11 -71.71 4.33 4.98
CA ALA A 11 -72.27 4.74 3.68
C ALA A 11 -71.65 6.05 3.17
N SER A 12 -71.47 7.06 4.02
CA SER A 12 -70.82 8.32 3.62
C SER A 12 -69.35 8.12 3.22
N ARG A 13 -68.62 7.23 3.92
CA ARG A 13 -67.24 6.88 3.55
C ARG A 13 -67.18 6.15 2.21
N ASP A 14 -68.10 5.22 1.96
CA ASP A 14 -68.15 4.44 0.72
C ASP A 14 -68.52 5.33 -0.48
N ILE A 15 -69.44 6.28 -0.29
CA ILE A 15 -69.77 7.29 -1.31
C ILE A 15 -68.55 8.17 -1.63
N ALA A 16 -67.84 8.63 -0.60
CA ALA A 16 -66.66 9.48 -0.79
C ALA A 16 -65.50 8.72 -1.46
N SER A 17 -65.33 7.43 -1.16
CA SER A 17 -64.29 6.60 -1.79
C SER A 17 -64.63 6.32 -3.25
N GLU A 18 -65.88 5.99 -3.57
CA GLU A 18 -66.33 5.74 -4.93
C GLU A 18 -66.24 7.01 -5.79
N TYR A 19 -66.62 8.16 -5.25
CA TYR A 19 -66.48 9.45 -5.93
C TYR A 19 -65.01 9.75 -6.26
N LYS A 20 -64.10 9.62 -5.28
CA LYS A 20 -62.66 9.83 -5.49
C LYS A 20 -62.09 8.87 -6.55
N TYR A 21 -62.48 7.60 -6.51
CA TYR A 21 -62.04 6.61 -7.50
C TYR A 21 -62.50 6.96 -8.92
N LYS A 22 -63.76 7.35 -9.10
CA LYS A 22 -64.29 7.77 -10.41
C LYS A 22 -63.61 9.03 -10.91
N GLU A 23 -63.40 10.01 -10.02
CA GLU A 23 -62.71 11.26 -10.35
C GLU A 23 -61.26 11.00 -10.79
N THR A 24 -60.51 10.15 -10.08
CA THR A 24 -59.14 9.78 -10.49
C THR A 24 -59.14 8.99 -11.79
N HIS A 25 -60.06 8.05 -11.96
CA HIS A 25 -60.18 7.26 -13.18
C HIS A 25 -60.51 8.14 -14.40
N GLU A 26 -61.42 9.11 -14.27
CA GLU A 26 -61.73 10.08 -15.33
C GLU A 26 -60.55 11.00 -15.64
N LYS A 27 -59.81 11.45 -14.62
CA LYS A 27 -58.59 12.25 -14.81
C LYS A 27 -57.51 11.44 -15.52
N GLU A 28 -57.28 10.18 -15.15
CA GLU A 28 -56.27 9.31 -15.77
C GLU A 28 -56.71 8.81 -17.16
N LYS A 29 -58.00 8.85 -17.47
CA LYS A 29 -58.53 8.46 -18.77
C LYS A 29 -57.91 9.32 -19.87
N GLY A 30 -57.21 8.69 -20.81
CA GLY A 30 -56.54 9.38 -21.92
C GLY A 30 -55.12 9.88 -21.60
N HIS A 31 -54.59 9.66 -20.39
CA HIS A 31 -53.17 9.82 -20.13
C HIS A 31 -52.43 8.63 -20.75
N TYR A 32 -51.75 8.87 -21.87
CA TYR A 32 -50.85 7.87 -22.45
C TYR A 32 -49.67 7.66 -21.49
N ILE A 33 -49.67 6.53 -20.78
CA ILE A 33 -48.47 6.00 -20.10
C ILE A 33 -47.59 5.42 -21.22
N GLY A 34 -46.88 6.31 -21.91
CA GLY A 34 -46.05 5.98 -23.06
C GLY A 34 -44.69 6.67 -22.98
N CYS A 35 -43.75 6.17 -23.77
CA CYS A 35 -42.44 6.77 -23.91
C CYS A 35 -42.53 8.08 -24.69
N ARG A 36 -41.76 9.11 -24.31
CA ARG A 36 -41.86 10.46 -24.92
C ARG A 36 -41.40 10.46 -26.37
N THR A 37 -40.49 9.54 -26.70
CA THR A 37 -39.96 9.34 -28.04
C THR A 37 -40.02 7.85 -28.42
N ALA A 38 -40.21 7.53 -29.70
CA ALA A 38 -40.16 6.14 -30.21
C ALA A 38 -38.84 5.41 -29.88
N LYS A 39 -37.75 6.14 -29.67
CA LYS A 39 -36.44 5.59 -29.24
C LYS A 39 -36.45 5.07 -27.81
N GLU A 40 -37.30 5.62 -26.97
CA GLU A 40 -37.41 5.27 -25.55
C GLU A 40 -38.34 4.08 -25.32
N ASP A 41 -39.17 3.70 -26.30
CA ASP A 41 -39.98 2.49 -26.22
C ASP A 41 -39.08 1.25 -26.37
N PRO A 42 -39.03 0.36 -25.37
CA PRO A 42 -38.27 -0.88 -25.46
C PRO A 42 -38.63 -1.70 -26.70
N LYS A 43 -39.92 -1.84 -27.06
CA LYS A 43 -40.31 -2.71 -28.17
C LYS A 43 -39.85 -2.14 -29.52
N LEU A 44 -40.04 -0.83 -29.72
CA LEU A 44 -39.60 -0.14 -30.92
C LEU A 44 -38.07 -0.11 -31.04
N SER A 45 -37.34 0.09 -29.94
CA SER A 45 -35.86 0.04 -29.95
C SER A 45 -35.32 -1.34 -30.29
N TRP A 46 -35.92 -2.41 -29.75
CA TRP A 46 -35.59 -3.79 -30.10
C TRP A 46 -35.87 -4.09 -31.58
N ALA A 47 -37.02 -3.67 -32.11
CA ALA A 47 -37.36 -3.83 -33.52
C ALA A 47 -36.36 -3.10 -34.44
N ALA A 48 -36.00 -1.86 -34.09
CA ALA A 48 -35.00 -1.09 -34.83
C ALA A 48 -33.62 -1.78 -34.82
N ARG A 49 -33.20 -2.33 -33.68
CA ARG A 49 -31.95 -3.09 -33.57
C ARG A 49 -31.97 -4.37 -34.41
N ALA A 50 -33.08 -5.08 -34.43
CA ALA A 50 -33.25 -6.27 -35.27
C ALA A 50 -33.16 -5.92 -36.77
N MET A 51 -33.78 -4.82 -37.20
CA MET A 51 -33.67 -4.33 -38.59
C MET A 51 -32.24 -3.93 -38.96
N LEU A 52 -31.50 -3.29 -38.06
CA LEU A 52 -30.10 -2.95 -38.29
C LEU A 52 -29.23 -4.20 -38.48
N LEU A 53 -29.49 -5.26 -37.69
CA LEU A 53 -28.76 -6.53 -37.79
C LEU A 53 -29.07 -7.28 -39.10
N GLN A 54 -30.31 -7.21 -39.58
CA GLN A 54 -30.72 -7.81 -40.87
C GLN A 54 -30.19 -7.04 -42.08
N ASN A 55 -29.65 -5.83 -41.89
CA ASN A 55 -29.19 -5.00 -42.98
C ASN A 55 -27.83 -5.48 -43.51
N ASP A 56 -27.87 -6.26 -44.58
CA ASP A 56 -26.70 -6.87 -45.20
C ASP A 56 -25.65 -5.84 -45.67
N ARG A 57 -26.08 -4.62 -46.04
CA ARG A 57 -25.16 -3.53 -46.41
C ARG A 57 -24.33 -3.07 -45.21
N LEU A 58 -24.97 -2.88 -44.05
CA LEU A 58 -24.27 -2.48 -42.82
C LEU A 58 -23.34 -3.60 -42.33
N TYR A 59 -23.79 -4.85 -42.41
CA TYR A 59 -22.97 -6.02 -42.11
C TYR A 59 -21.70 -6.05 -42.98
N ARG A 60 -21.85 -5.96 -44.30
CA ARG A 60 -20.71 -5.96 -45.23
C ARG A 60 -19.77 -4.78 -44.98
N LYS A 61 -20.30 -3.59 -44.72
CA LYS A 61 -19.49 -2.41 -44.39
C LYS A 61 -18.61 -2.67 -43.16
N ALA A 62 -19.20 -3.13 -42.06
CA ALA A 62 -18.47 -3.45 -40.83
C ALA A 62 -17.45 -4.57 -41.04
N TYR A 63 -17.79 -5.60 -41.83
CA TYR A 63 -16.86 -6.67 -42.22
C TYR A 63 -15.68 -6.14 -43.02
N HIS A 64 -15.90 -5.25 -43.99
CA HIS A 64 -14.83 -4.67 -44.78
C HIS A 64 -13.89 -3.78 -43.96
N GLU A 65 -14.42 -3.10 -42.94
CA GLU A 65 -13.63 -2.29 -42.00
C GLU A 65 -12.79 -3.16 -41.06
N SER A 66 -13.34 -4.27 -40.56
CA SER A 66 -12.67 -5.11 -39.55
C SER A 66 -11.82 -6.25 -40.12
N LYS A 67 -12.07 -6.72 -41.36
CA LYS A 67 -11.35 -7.87 -41.94
C LYS A 67 -9.84 -7.69 -42.06
N ALA A 68 -9.37 -6.44 -42.07
CA ALA A 68 -7.94 -6.11 -42.11
C ALA A 68 -7.34 -5.95 -40.69
N GLN A 69 -8.18 -5.82 -39.66
CA GLN A 69 -7.75 -5.73 -38.26
C GLN A 69 -7.51 -7.13 -37.71
N ILE A 70 -6.35 -7.70 -38.06
CA ILE A 70 -5.92 -9.00 -37.55
C ILE A 70 -5.13 -8.77 -36.26
N HIS A 71 -5.61 -9.33 -35.15
CA HIS A 71 -4.88 -9.33 -33.88
C HIS A 71 -4.35 -10.73 -33.61
N ILE A 72 -3.04 -10.92 -33.79
CA ILE A 72 -2.36 -12.16 -33.46
C ILE A 72 -1.83 -12.00 -32.03
N PRO A 73 -2.21 -12.88 -31.08
CA PRO A 73 -1.68 -12.79 -29.73
C PRO A 73 -0.16 -12.98 -29.75
N VAL A 74 0.54 -12.26 -28.88
CA VAL A 74 2.02 -12.30 -28.81
C VAL A 74 2.51 -13.72 -28.50
N ASP A 75 1.72 -14.47 -27.72
CA ASP A 75 2.03 -15.85 -27.33
C ASP A 75 1.65 -16.89 -28.39
N ALA A 76 1.24 -16.47 -29.60
CA ALA A 76 1.03 -17.39 -30.70
C ALA A 76 2.35 -18.10 -31.05
N MET A 77 2.32 -19.43 -31.12
CA MET A 77 3.49 -20.26 -31.45
C MET A 77 4.19 -19.83 -32.74
N SER A 78 3.43 -19.38 -33.75
CA SER A 78 4.00 -18.88 -35.01
C SER A 78 4.80 -17.60 -34.84
N VAL A 79 4.36 -16.70 -33.95
CA VAL A 79 5.06 -15.43 -33.64
C VAL A 79 6.31 -15.71 -32.81
N GLN A 80 6.20 -16.59 -31.82
CA GLN A 80 7.35 -17.01 -31.01
C GLN A 80 8.42 -17.69 -31.87
N ALA A 81 8.03 -18.67 -32.70
CA ALA A 81 8.95 -19.35 -33.62
C ALA A 81 9.58 -18.38 -34.63
N ALA A 82 8.82 -17.41 -35.14
CA ALA A 82 9.37 -16.38 -36.03
C ALA A 82 10.37 -15.47 -35.31
N LYS A 83 10.11 -15.11 -34.05
CA LYS A 83 11.03 -14.32 -33.22
C LYS A 83 12.34 -15.08 -32.99
N GLU A 84 12.26 -16.35 -32.61
CA GLU A 84 13.44 -17.21 -32.43
C GLU A 84 14.23 -17.37 -33.73
N CYS A 85 13.54 -17.65 -34.83
CA CYS A 85 14.16 -17.71 -36.15
C CYS A 85 14.86 -16.39 -36.52
N GLN A 86 14.20 -15.25 -36.26
CA GLN A 86 14.80 -13.94 -36.49
C GLN A 86 16.06 -13.74 -35.65
N THR A 87 16.07 -14.13 -34.38
CA THR A 87 17.27 -14.04 -33.52
C THR A 87 18.42 -14.92 -34.02
N LEU A 88 18.10 -16.12 -34.53
CA LEU A 88 19.11 -17.04 -35.07
C LEU A 88 19.68 -16.57 -36.41
N VAL A 89 18.85 -15.95 -37.25
CA VAL A 89 19.24 -15.45 -38.58
C VAL A 89 19.89 -14.07 -38.47
N SER A 90 19.57 -13.29 -37.45
CA SER A 90 20.13 -11.96 -37.29
C SER A 90 21.57 -12.01 -36.79
N ASP A 91 22.51 -11.57 -37.61
CA ASP A 91 23.89 -11.29 -37.18
C ASP A 91 24.00 -10.01 -36.33
N VAL A 92 22.88 -9.41 -35.90
CA VAL A 92 22.87 -8.11 -35.21
C VAL A 92 23.71 -8.16 -33.94
N ASP A 93 23.59 -9.24 -33.16
CA ASP A 93 24.38 -9.44 -31.93
C ASP A 93 25.85 -9.78 -32.22
N TYR A 94 26.18 -10.19 -33.44
CA TYR A 94 27.54 -10.56 -33.86
C TYR A 94 28.27 -9.42 -34.59
N ARG A 95 27.54 -8.42 -35.10
CA ARG A 95 28.10 -7.24 -35.77
C ARG A 95 28.57 -6.21 -34.75
N GLN A 96 29.80 -6.38 -34.26
CA GLN A 96 30.47 -5.32 -33.51
C GLN A 96 31.08 -4.32 -34.49
N HIS A 97 30.46 -3.15 -34.63
CA HIS A 97 31.02 -2.08 -35.46
C HIS A 97 32.34 -1.58 -34.87
N LEU A 98 33.37 -1.43 -35.72
CA LEU A 98 34.63 -0.79 -35.33
C LEU A 98 34.31 0.57 -34.68
N HIS A 99 34.90 0.79 -33.50
CA HIS A 99 34.71 1.95 -32.60
C HIS A 99 33.56 1.89 -31.56
N GLN A 100 32.80 0.80 -31.47
CA GLN A 100 32.03 0.50 -30.26
C GLN A 100 32.92 -0.26 -29.27
N TRP A 101 33.64 0.49 -28.43
CA TRP A 101 34.40 -0.13 -27.35
C TRP A 101 33.42 -0.57 -26.26
N THR A 102 33.22 -1.88 -26.12
CA THR A 102 32.47 -2.43 -25.01
C THR A 102 33.36 -2.42 -23.78
N CYS A 103 33.02 -1.56 -22.82
CA CYS A 103 33.66 -1.50 -21.51
C CYS A 103 33.39 -2.81 -20.75
N LEU A 104 34.37 -3.71 -20.68
CA LEU A 104 34.26 -4.91 -19.86
C LEU A 104 34.29 -4.50 -18.38
N PRO A 105 33.46 -5.11 -17.51
CA PRO A 105 33.42 -4.76 -16.09
C PRO A 105 34.78 -4.87 -15.37
N ASP A 106 35.66 -5.73 -15.88
CA ASP A 106 36.99 -6.01 -15.32
C ASP A 106 38.07 -5.02 -15.78
N GLN A 107 37.75 -4.11 -16.71
CA GLN A 107 38.70 -3.10 -17.18
C GLN A 107 38.92 -2.03 -16.11
N ASN A 108 40.18 -1.64 -15.92
CA ASN A 108 40.57 -0.67 -14.89
C ASN A 108 39.83 0.66 -15.03
N ASP A 109 39.63 1.17 -16.25
CA ASP A 109 38.93 2.44 -16.48
C ASP A 109 37.48 2.39 -15.98
N VAL A 110 36.81 1.26 -16.17
CA VAL A 110 35.43 1.02 -15.71
C VAL A 110 35.38 0.88 -14.20
N ILE A 111 36.35 0.17 -13.62
CA ILE A 111 36.49 0.03 -12.17
C ILE A 111 36.73 1.40 -11.52
N HIS A 112 37.59 2.24 -12.12
CA HIS A 112 37.89 3.58 -11.63
C HIS A 112 36.68 4.51 -11.75
N ALA A 113 35.98 4.48 -12.88
CA ALA A 113 34.75 5.25 -13.08
C ALA A 113 33.67 4.85 -12.06
N ARG A 114 33.47 3.55 -11.85
CA ARG A 114 32.54 3.02 -10.84
C ARG A 114 32.90 3.51 -9.43
N LYS A 115 34.17 3.40 -9.02
CA LYS A 115 34.64 3.89 -7.72
C LYS A 115 34.39 5.39 -7.55
N ALA A 116 34.61 6.19 -8.59
CA ALA A 116 34.35 7.62 -8.55
C ALA A 116 32.85 7.93 -8.39
N TYR A 117 31.98 7.21 -9.10
CA TYR A 117 30.53 7.36 -8.97
C TYR A 117 30.00 6.89 -7.62
N ASP A 118 30.50 5.78 -7.09
CA ASP A 118 30.11 5.28 -5.77
C ASP A 118 30.50 6.28 -4.69
N LEU A 119 31.67 6.93 -4.81
CA LEU A 119 32.11 8.00 -3.91
C LEU A 119 31.23 9.26 -4.02
N GLN A 120 30.76 9.59 -5.22
CA GLN A 120 29.91 10.76 -5.46
C GLN A 120 28.44 10.52 -5.06
N SER A 121 28.02 9.25 -5.00
CA SER A 121 26.63 8.89 -4.79
C SER A 121 26.20 9.10 -3.34
N ASP A 122 25.33 10.10 -3.13
CA ASP A 122 24.68 10.34 -1.84
C ASP A 122 23.93 9.11 -1.30
N ASN A 123 23.39 8.28 -2.19
CA ASN A 123 22.68 7.06 -1.81
C ASN A 123 23.64 6.03 -1.20
N VAL A 124 24.80 5.81 -1.85
CA VAL A 124 25.83 4.91 -1.33
C VAL A 124 26.39 5.45 -0.03
N TYR A 125 26.69 6.75 0.01
CA TYR A 125 27.19 7.42 1.22
C TYR A 125 26.24 7.27 2.43
N LYS A 126 24.91 7.31 2.21
CA LYS A 126 23.90 7.20 3.28
C LYS A 126 23.47 5.75 3.57
N SER A 127 23.79 4.79 2.70
CA SER A 127 23.37 3.40 2.82
C SER A 127 23.82 2.73 4.13
N ASP A 128 25.05 3.01 4.58
CA ASP A 128 25.60 2.54 5.85
C ASP A 128 24.89 3.12 7.08
N LEU A 129 24.03 4.11 6.93
CA LEU A 129 23.18 4.64 8.01
C LEU A 129 21.71 4.20 7.86
N GLU A 130 21.34 3.58 6.73
CA GLU A 130 19.97 3.09 6.53
C GLU A 130 19.65 1.89 7.42
N TRP A 131 20.62 1.08 7.83
CA TRP A 131 20.36 -0.01 8.80
C TRP A 131 19.97 0.50 10.19
N LEU A 132 20.30 1.75 10.53
CA LEU A 132 19.85 2.43 11.75
C LEU A 132 18.42 2.98 11.60
N ARG A 133 17.90 3.07 10.37
CA ARG A 133 16.57 3.62 10.11
C ARG A 133 15.51 2.68 10.68
N GLY A 134 14.85 3.14 11.74
CA GLY A 134 13.81 2.37 12.43
C GLY A 134 14.27 1.74 13.75
N ILE A 135 15.56 1.82 14.10
CA ILE A 135 16.00 1.54 15.47
C ILE A 135 15.53 2.71 16.34
N GLY A 136 14.61 2.43 17.26
CA GLY A 136 14.14 3.42 18.23
C GLY A 136 15.29 3.83 19.17
N TRP A 137 15.43 5.12 19.42
CA TRP A 137 16.36 5.61 20.45
C TRP A 137 15.84 5.24 21.83
N LEU A 138 16.58 4.39 22.57
CA LEU A 138 16.30 4.13 23.98
C LEU A 138 16.94 5.23 24.82
N THR A 139 16.13 5.97 25.58
CA THR A 139 16.63 7.06 26.45
C THR A 139 17.30 6.56 27.72
N GLU A 140 17.16 5.27 28.04
CA GLU A 140 17.77 4.64 29.20
C GLU A 140 19.29 4.55 29.05
N GLY A 141 20.00 5.40 29.80
CA GLY A 141 21.47 5.51 29.74
C GLY A 141 21.97 6.80 29.08
N SER A 142 21.08 7.66 28.56
CA SER A 142 21.50 8.99 28.11
C SER A 142 22.04 9.81 29.28
N VAL A 143 23.00 10.71 29.00
CA VAL A 143 23.63 11.53 30.03
C VAL A 143 22.61 12.31 30.85
N ASP A 144 21.59 12.86 30.18
CA ASP A 144 20.51 13.62 30.83
C ASP A 144 19.65 12.74 31.73
N VAL A 145 19.28 11.54 31.27
CA VAL A 145 18.49 10.59 32.07
C VAL A 145 19.29 10.09 33.26
N VAL A 146 20.58 9.79 33.09
CA VAL A 146 21.47 9.38 34.19
C VAL A 146 21.65 10.52 35.20
N LYS A 147 21.83 11.76 34.72
CA LYS A 147 21.94 12.94 35.57
C LYS A 147 20.66 13.17 36.38
N ALA A 148 19.50 13.03 35.75
CA ALA A 148 18.19 13.13 36.43
C ALA A 148 18.00 12.01 37.47
N LYS A 149 18.31 10.75 37.12
CA LYS A 149 18.26 9.61 38.06
C LYS A 149 19.13 9.86 39.29
N LYS A 150 20.39 10.27 39.11
CA LYS A 150 21.31 10.58 40.22
C LYS A 150 20.82 11.75 41.08
N ALA A 151 20.27 12.80 40.46
CA ALA A 151 19.71 13.92 41.21
C ALA A 151 18.49 13.50 42.05
N GLN A 152 17.64 12.62 41.53
CA GLN A 152 16.51 12.05 42.28
C GLN A 152 16.99 11.18 43.44
N GLU A 153 18.03 10.36 43.25
CA GLU A 153 18.64 9.56 44.32
C GLU A 153 19.19 10.45 45.45
N LEU A 154 19.87 11.56 45.10
CA LEU A 154 20.38 12.53 46.07
C LEU A 154 19.27 13.23 46.86
N LEU A 155 18.14 13.53 46.24
CA LEU A 155 16.99 14.13 46.91
C LEU A 155 16.17 13.12 47.74
N ASN A 156 16.37 11.83 47.53
CA ASN A 156 15.61 10.80 48.20
C ASN A 156 16.07 10.61 49.65
N GLU A 157 15.32 11.20 50.60
CA GLU A 157 15.63 11.13 52.03
C GLU A 157 15.77 9.71 52.57
N ARG A 158 15.04 8.73 52.00
CA ARG A 158 15.12 7.33 52.39
C ARG A 158 16.49 6.71 52.07
N LEU A 159 17.10 7.11 50.97
CA LEU A 159 18.46 6.67 50.61
C LEU A 159 19.53 7.45 51.39
N TYR A 160 19.27 8.73 51.68
CA TYR A 160 20.19 9.58 52.45
C TYR A 160 20.25 9.22 53.95
N ARG A 161 19.11 8.86 54.54
CA ARG A 161 18.99 8.44 55.94
C ARG A 161 18.75 6.93 56.02
N THR A 162 19.79 6.15 55.75
CA THR A 162 19.76 4.71 56.01
C THR A 162 19.67 4.45 57.51
N ARG A 163 18.77 3.56 57.92
CA ARG A 163 18.67 3.15 59.33
C ARG A 163 19.97 2.45 59.74
N PRO A 164 20.52 2.71 60.94
CA PRO A 164 21.72 2.01 61.42
C PRO A 164 21.58 0.49 61.45
N GLU A 165 20.35 -0.01 61.64
CA GLU A 165 20.00 -1.44 61.62
C GLU A 165 20.18 -2.11 60.25
N GLU A 166 20.11 -1.35 59.16
CA GLU A 166 20.27 -1.86 57.78
C GLU A 166 21.74 -1.89 57.33
N LEU A 167 22.62 -1.18 58.04
CA LEU A 167 24.05 -1.14 57.74
C LEU A 167 24.71 -2.44 58.20
N LYS A 168 24.98 -3.35 57.26
CA LYS A 168 25.77 -4.56 57.53
C LYS A 168 27.21 -4.14 57.85
N PHE A 169 27.75 -4.65 58.95
CA PHE A 169 29.17 -4.51 59.24
C PHE A 169 29.98 -5.16 58.12
N THR A 170 30.85 -4.38 57.48
CA THR A 170 31.84 -4.86 56.53
C THR A 170 33.21 -4.51 57.09
N SER A 171 34.13 -5.48 57.11
CA SER A 171 35.51 -5.20 57.50
C SER A 171 36.14 -4.28 56.45
N ILE A 172 36.73 -3.18 56.90
CA ILE A 172 37.47 -2.26 56.03
C ILE A 172 38.71 -3.00 55.50
N THR A 173 38.71 -3.36 54.22
CA THR A 173 39.81 -4.10 53.58
C THR A 173 41.10 -3.30 53.50
N ASP A 174 40.96 -1.96 53.46
CA ASP A 174 42.07 -1.02 53.26
C ASP A 174 42.47 -0.33 54.56
N ALA A 175 42.24 -0.97 55.71
CA ALA A 175 42.77 -0.47 56.97
C ALA A 175 44.31 -0.39 56.88
N PRO A 176 44.93 0.66 57.44
CA PRO A 176 46.37 0.90 57.29
C PRO A 176 47.20 -0.30 57.73
N ASP A 177 46.77 -1.03 58.76
CA ASP A 177 47.43 -2.25 59.24
C ASP A 177 47.35 -3.39 58.22
N VAL A 178 46.22 -3.54 57.52
CA VAL A 178 46.01 -4.56 56.48
C VAL A 178 46.82 -4.20 55.22
N VAL A 179 46.86 -2.92 54.86
CA VAL A 179 47.67 -2.41 53.74
C VAL A 179 49.16 -2.61 54.04
N GLN A 180 49.61 -2.26 55.24
CA GLN A 180 50.99 -2.47 55.66
C GLN A 180 51.35 -3.96 55.67
N ALA A 181 50.47 -4.82 56.19
CA ALA A 181 50.65 -6.27 56.18
C ALA A 181 50.75 -6.83 54.75
N LYS A 182 49.94 -6.32 53.82
CA LYS A 182 49.98 -6.69 52.40
C LYS A 182 51.29 -6.26 51.72
N ILE A 183 51.74 -5.04 51.98
CA ILE A 183 53.02 -4.51 51.47
C ILE A 183 54.19 -5.33 52.04
N ASN A 184 54.19 -5.61 53.34
CA ASN A 184 55.23 -6.41 53.98
C ASN A 184 55.25 -7.85 53.44
N ALA A 185 54.08 -8.46 53.21
CA ALA A 185 53.98 -9.80 52.63
C ALA A 185 54.58 -9.86 51.21
N LEU A 186 54.31 -8.86 50.37
CA LEU A 186 54.91 -8.74 49.02
C LEU A 186 56.43 -8.58 49.09
N GLN A 187 56.93 -7.76 50.02
CA GLN A 187 58.37 -7.57 50.21
C GLN A 187 59.10 -8.84 50.68
N ILE A 188 58.42 -9.71 51.43
CA ILE A 188 58.97 -10.99 51.91
C ILE A 188 58.91 -12.06 50.81
N SER A 189 57.91 -12.04 49.92
CA SER A 189 57.77 -13.03 48.83
C SER A 189 58.69 -12.80 47.64
N ASP A 190 59.18 -11.57 47.44
CA ASP A 190 60.06 -11.18 46.32
C ASP A 190 61.55 -11.44 46.61
N VAL A 191 61.88 -12.17 47.69
CA VAL A 191 63.22 -12.69 48.04
C VAL A 191 63.25 -14.21 47.85
#